data_AF-A0A5J4SLY8-F1
#
_entry.id   AF-A0A5J4SLY8-F1
#
_cell.length_a   1.000
_cell.length_b   1.000
_cell.length_c   1.000
_cell.angle_alpha   90.00
_cell.angle_beta   90.00
_cell.angle_gamma   90.00
#
_symmetry.space_group_name_H-M   'P 1'
#
loop_
_entity.id
_entity.type
_entity.pdbx_description
1 polymer ?
#
loop_
_entity_poly.entity_id
_entity_poly.type
_entity_poly.pdbx_seq_one_letter_code
_entity_poly.pdbx_strand_id
1 'polypeptide(L)' 'MIYKGLSYASRVKAVNEIYEQHAKSGLSNREIWRRYVYPVYFISEVTFYNYLNASAETNLLDEVKQIQLSLF' A
#
# COMPACT_ATOMS: atom_id res chain seq x y z
N MET A 1 -19.37 3.27 -2.98
CA MET A 1 -19.28 2.33 -4.13
C MET A 1 -18.01 1.51 -3.98
N ILE A 2 -18.12 0.19 -3.75
CA ILE A 2 -16.98 -0.71 -3.58
C ILE A 2 -16.74 -1.38 -4.94
N TYR A 3 -15.69 -0.97 -5.65
CA TYR A 3 -15.36 -1.52 -6.97
C TYR A 3 -14.75 -2.91 -6.83
N LYS A 4 -15.40 -3.92 -7.44
CA LYS A 4 -14.87 -5.29 -7.57
C LYS A 4 -13.69 -5.27 -8.55
N GLY A 5 -12.48 -5.55 -8.05
CA GLY A 5 -11.25 -5.67 -8.85
C GLY A 5 -10.06 -4.84 -8.34
N LEU A 6 -10.32 -3.82 -7.52
CA LEU A 6 -9.29 -2.89 -7.01
C LEU A 6 -8.71 -3.28 -5.64
N SER A 7 -9.00 -4.49 -5.12
CA SER A 7 -8.65 -4.85 -3.74
C SER A 7 -7.15 -4.89 -3.49
N TYR A 8 -6.37 -5.38 -4.46
CA TYR A 8 -4.91 -5.44 -4.35
C TYR A 8 -4.31 -4.04 -4.36
N ALA A 9 -4.62 -3.24 -5.39
CA ALA A 9 -4.07 -1.89 -5.51
C ALA A 9 -4.50 -0.98 -4.35
N SER A 10 -5.73 -1.14 -3.85
CA SER A 10 -6.21 -0.40 -2.66
C SER A 10 -5.44 -0.79 -1.40
N ARG A 11 -5.12 -2.09 -1.22
CA ARG A 11 -4.29 -2.56 -0.09
C ARG A 11 -2.85 -2.06 -0.19
N VAL A 12 -2.26 -2.12 -1.39
CA VAL A 12 -0.92 -1.58 -1.65
C VAL A 12 -0.87 -0.11 -1.29
N LYS A 13 -1.83 0.69 -1.78
CA LYS A 13 -1.93 2.12 -1.45
C LYS A 13 -2.05 2.36 0.06
N ALA A 14 -2.97 1.66 0.73
CA ALA A 14 -3.19 1.84 2.17
C ALA A 14 -1.96 1.48 3.01
N VAL A 15 -1.23 0.42 2.65
CA VAL A 15 0.01 0.04 3.34
C VAL A 15 1.13 1.06 3.08
N ASN A 16 1.22 1.58 1.86
CA ASN A 16 2.22 2.60 1.51
C ASN A 16 1.95 3.94 2.19
N GLU A 17 0.69 4.34 2.35
CA GLU A 17 0.33 5.54 3.12
C GLU A 17 0.78 5.42 4.59
N ILE A 18 0.58 4.25 5.23
CA ILE A 18 1.07 3.99 6.59
C ILE A 18 2.60 4.04 6.63
N TYR A 19 3.25 3.45 5.63
CA TYR A 19 4.71 3.47 5.53
C TYR A 19 5.26 4.89 5.40
N GLU A 20 4.74 5.72 4.49
CA GLU A 20 5.19 7.10 4.29
C GLU A 20 5.05 7.98 5.54
N GLN A 21 3.97 7.79 6.30
CA GLN A 21 3.74 8.52 7.55
C GLN A 21 4.82 8.19 8.59
N HIS A 22 5.21 6.92 8.72
CA HIS A 22 6.15 6.47 9.74
C HIS A 22 7.61 6.45 9.29
N ALA A 23 7.90 6.39 7.99
CA ALA A 23 9.26 6.46 7.44
C ALA A 23 9.97 7.77 7.82
N LYS A 24 9.21 8.88 7.90
CA LYS A 24 9.74 10.19 8.33
C LYS A 24 10.10 10.26 9.82
N SER A 25 9.65 9.28 10.61
CA SER A 25 9.90 9.24 12.06
C SER A 25 11.23 8.57 12.43
N GLY A 26 11.99 8.05 11.45
CA GLY A 26 13.28 7.39 11.68
C GLY A 26 13.18 5.96 12.21
N LEU A 27 12.01 5.33 12.12
CA LEU A 27 11.80 3.93 12.49
C LEU A 27 12.33 2.99 11.41
N SER A 28 12.80 1.81 11.80
CA SER A 28 13.21 0.79 10.83
C SER A 28 12.00 0.18 10.13
N ASN A 29 12.17 -0.23 8.87
CA ASN A 29 11.11 -0.83 8.06
C ASN A 29 10.44 -2.03 8.75
N ARG A 30 11.24 -2.87 9.43
CA ARG A 30 10.75 -4.01 10.21
C ARG A 30 9.89 -3.59 11.39
N GLU A 31 10.26 -2.50 12.08
CA GLU A 31 9.50 -1.97 13.19
C GLU A 31 8.18 -1.35 12.73
N ILE A 32 8.20 -0.65 11.60
CA ILE A 32 6.99 -0.11 10.96
C ILE A 32 6.02 -1.24 10.59
N TRP A 33 6.54 -2.29 9.94
CA TRP A 33 5.74 -3.47 9.60
C TRP A 33 5.12 -4.11 10.86
N ARG A 34 5.94 -4.36 11.89
CA ARG A 34 5.48 -5.05 13.10
C ARG A 34 4.46 -4.25 13.92
N ARG A 35 4.63 -2.93 14.03
CA ARG A 35 3.78 -2.07 14.87
C ARG A 35 2.52 -1.59 14.18
N TYR A 36 2.56 -1.30 12.88
CA TYR A 36 1.47 -0.60 12.20
C TYR A 36 0.80 -1.44 11.12
N VAL A 37 1.55 -2.26 10.38
CA VAL A 37 1.02 -3.00 9.23
C VAL A 37 0.49 -4.38 9.63
N TYR A 38 1.27 -5.15 10.39
CA TYR A 38 0.90 -6.50 10.82
C TYR A 38 -0.41 -6.57 11.62
N PRO A 39 -0.66 -5.73 12.65
CA PRO A 39 -1.90 -5.85 13.45
C PRO A 39 -3.18 -5.52 12.67
N VAL A 40 -3.07 -4.82 11.54
CA VAL A 40 -4.23 -4.41 10.74
C VAL A 40 -4.45 -5.37 9.57
N TYR A 41 -3.39 -5.72 8.85
CA TYR A 41 -3.48 -6.45 7.58
C TYR A 41 -3.06 -7.92 7.66
N PHE A 42 -2.42 -8.35 8.74
CA PHE A 42 -1.91 -9.71 8.96
C PHE A 42 -1.11 -10.25 7.77
N ILE A 43 -0.28 -9.40 7.17
CA ILE A 43 0.57 -9.76 6.02
C ILE A 43 1.98 -10.13 6.48
N SER A 44 2.61 -11.05 5.73
CA SER A 44 4.02 -11.39 5.94
C SER A 44 4.94 -10.21 5.62
N GLU A 45 6.14 -10.21 6.19
CA GLU A 45 7.17 -9.22 5.89
C GLU A 45 7.55 -9.21 4.39
N VAL A 46 7.56 -10.38 3.74
CA VAL A 46 7.80 -10.50 2.29
C VAL A 46 6.70 -9.78 1.51
N THR A 47 5.44 -9.98 1.87
CA THR A 47 4.30 -9.30 1.24
C THR A 47 4.37 -7.79 1.43
N PHE A 48 4.84 -7.33 2.59
CA PHE A 48 5.05 -5.91 2.86
C PHE A 48 6.07 -5.29 1.90
N TYR A 49 7.24 -5.92 1.72
CA TYR A 49 8.22 -5.45 0.73
C TYR A 49 7.72 -5.54 -0.71
N ASN A 50 6.95 -6.57 -1.05
CA ASN A 50 6.32 -6.66 -2.37
C ASN A 50 5.36 -5.48 -2.63
N TYR A 51 4.63 -5.00 -1.62
CA TYR A 51 3.76 -3.83 -1.76
C TYR A 51 4.55 -2.53 -1.93
N LEU A 52 5.66 -2.37 -1.22
CA LEU A 52 6.57 -1.23 -1.39
C LEU A 52 7.16 -1.18 -2.80
N ASN A 53 7.58 -2.34 -3.33
CA ASN A 53 8.09 -2.44 -4.69
C ASN A 53 6.99 -2.21 -5.74
N ALA A 54 5.79 -2.75 -5.51
CA ALA A 54 4.64 -2.56 -6.41
C ALA A 54 4.18 -1.10 -6.51
N SER A 55 4.41 -0.26 -5.49
CA SER A 55 4.22 1.20 -5.63
C SER A 55 5.32 1.90 -6.40
N ALA A 56 6.55 1.38 -6.36
CA ALA A 56 7.66 1.96 -7.10
C ALA A 56 7.54 1.64 -8.61
N GLU A 57 6.94 0.50 -8.96
CA GLU A 57 6.54 0.15 -10.32
C GLU A 57 5.22 0.86 -10.67
N THR A 58 5.34 2.13 -11.04
CA THR A 58 4.31 3.17 -11.23
C THR A 58 3.02 2.76 -11.98
N ASN A 59 3.03 1.67 -12.75
CA ASN A 59 1.92 1.24 -13.60
C ASN A 59 0.61 0.96 -12.82
N LEU A 60 0.69 0.36 -11.63
CA LEU A 60 -0.52 -0.07 -10.91
C LEU A 60 -1.29 1.10 -10.27
N LEU A 61 -0.61 2.13 -9.78
CA LEU A 61 -1.25 3.28 -9.15
C LEU A 61 -1.86 4.22 -10.20
N ASP A 62 -1.20 4.34 -11.35
CA ASP A 62 -1.69 5.13 -12.47
C ASP A 62 -2.97 4.53 -13.07
N GLU A 63 -3.06 3.20 -13.22
CA GLU A 63 -4.28 2.52 -13.66
C GLU A 63 -5.47 2.79 -12.73
N VAL A 64 -5.26 2.70 -11.40
CA VAL A 64 -6.30 3.03 -10.41
C VAL A 64 -6.77 4.48 -10.56
N LYS A 65 -5.83 5.41 -10.76
CA LYS A 65 -6.11 6.83 -10.89
C LYS A 65 -6.91 7.13 -12.17
N GLN A 66 -6.55 6.49 -13.29
CA GLN A 66 -7.27 6.63 -14.56
C GLN A 66 -8.70 6.07 -14.47
N ILE A 67 -8.88 4.91 -13.85
CA ILE A 67 -10.22 4.35 -13.61
C ILE A 67 -11.06 5.30 -12.75
N GLN A 68 -10.47 5.90 -11.71
CA GLN A 68 -11.19 6.86 -10.85
C GLN A 68 -11.57 8.16 -11.59
N LEU A 69 -10.74 8.61 -12.53
CA LEU A 69 -11.00 9.77 -13.38
C LEU A 69 -12.08 9.51 -14.44
N SER A 70 -12.16 8.30 -14.99
CA SER A 70 -13.18 7.94 -15.99
C SER A 70 -14.59 7.72 -15.41
N LEU A 71 -14.75 7.85 -14.08
CA LEU A 71 -16.01 7.64 -13.36
C LEU A 71 -16.75 8.95 -13.05
N PHE A 72 -16.18 10.10 -13.42
CA PHE A 72 -16.78 11.44 -13.34
C PHE A 72 -17.01 12.01 -14.74
#